data_AF-A0A8C2G484-F1
#
_entry.id   AF-A0A8C2G484-F1
#
_cell.length_a   1.000
_cell.length_b   1.000
_cell.length_c   1.000
_cell.angle_alpha   90.00
_cell.angle_beta   90.00
_cell.angle_gamma   90.00
#
_symmetry.space_group_name_H-M   'P 1'
#
loop_
_entity.id
_entity.type
_entity.pdbx_description
1 polymer ?
#
loop_
_entity_poly.entity_id
_entity_poly.type
_entity_poly.pdbx_seq_one_letter_code
_entity_poly.pdbx_strand_id
1 'polypeptide(L)'
;MIMQPSVFTQLLSVDILFCYRTYTEVPSTIKANKDKVMILHPEFIRYVYDNWAERHGRYPSTGFLTLIFALHICDEVNIFGFGATSDGIWHHYFEKILTSYDIGIHAGRFENETINRLQQENKILIYKGWP
;
A
#
# COMPACT_ATOMS: atom_id res chain seq x y z
N MET A 1 -19.04 -13.61 -4.60
CA MET A 1 -20.24 -13.03 -3.97
C MET A 1 -20.52 -11.71 -4.68
N ILE A 2 -21.55 -11.71 -5.53
CA ILE A 2 -21.90 -10.60 -6.41
C ILE A 2 -22.66 -9.57 -5.57
N MET A 3 -22.05 -8.41 -5.31
CA MET A 3 -22.72 -7.29 -4.65
C MET A 3 -23.75 -6.70 -5.62
N GLN A 4 -25.01 -6.72 -5.21
CA GLN A 4 -26.17 -6.23 -5.98
C GLN A 4 -26.08 -4.70 -6.23
N PRO A 5 -26.55 -4.18 -7.38
CA PRO A 5 -26.44 -2.76 -7.72
C PRO A 5 -27.34 -1.81 -6.90
N SER A 6 -28.19 -2.32 -6.02
CA SER A 6 -29.25 -1.55 -5.36
C SER A 6 -28.87 -0.85 -4.06
N VAL A 7 -27.63 -0.99 -3.58
CA VAL A 7 -27.16 -0.32 -2.34
C VAL A 7 -26.36 0.96 -2.64
N PHE A 8 -26.07 1.24 -3.92
CA PHE A 8 -25.21 2.36 -4.31
C PHE A 8 -25.87 3.74 -4.15
N THR A 9 -27.18 3.81 -3.94
CA THR A 9 -27.93 5.08 -3.94
C THR A 9 -28.33 5.59 -2.55
N GLN A 10 -27.97 4.89 -1.46
CA GLN A 10 -28.32 5.28 -0.08
C GLN A 10 -27.12 5.59 0.83
N LEU A 11 -25.93 5.78 0.25
CA LEU A 11 -24.71 6.20 0.97
C LEU A 11 -24.15 7.54 0.46
N LEU A 12 -25.01 8.42 -0.08
CA LEU A 12 -24.66 9.80 -0.43
C LEU A 12 -24.86 10.81 0.72
N SER A 13 -25.00 10.33 1.96
CA SER A 13 -25.10 11.19 3.16
C SER A 13 -24.21 10.70 4.30
N VAL A 14 -23.10 10.05 3.99
CA VAL A 14 -21.93 10.16 4.87
C VAL A 14 -21.23 11.41 4.39
N ASP A 15 -21.23 12.45 5.23
CA ASP A 15 -20.38 13.62 5.06
C ASP A 15 -18.93 13.14 4.98
N ILE A 16 -18.48 12.75 3.79
CA ILE A 16 -17.08 12.67 3.45
C ILE A 16 -16.63 14.11 3.63
N LEU A 17 -16.00 14.38 4.77
CA LEU A 17 -15.29 15.60 5.05
C LEU A 17 -14.49 15.96 3.78
N PHE A 18 -14.98 16.91 3.00
CA PHE A 18 -14.26 17.40 1.84
C PHE A 18 -12.99 18.02 2.43
N CYS A 19 -11.86 17.34 2.22
CA CYS A 19 -10.58 17.77 2.77
C CYS A 19 -10.13 19.00 1.96
N TYR A 20 -10.58 20.19 2.35
CA TYR A 20 -10.24 21.46 1.69
C TYR A 20 -8.78 21.88 1.93
N ARG A 21 -8.06 21.20 2.83
CA ARG A 21 -6.64 21.45 3.14
C ARG A 21 -5.90 20.15 3.44
N THR A 22 -4.93 19.85 2.59
CA THR A 22 -3.87 18.88 2.84
C THR A 22 -2.68 19.56 3.54
N TYR A 23 -1.77 18.79 4.14
CA TYR A 23 -0.59 19.33 4.84
C TYR A 23 0.48 19.91 3.89
N THR A 24 0.36 19.64 2.59
CA THR A 24 1.19 20.16 1.50
C THR A 24 0.30 20.49 0.30
N GLU A 25 0.80 21.26 -0.67
CA GLU A 25 0.06 21.57 -1.89
C GLU A 25 -0.19 20.31 -2.71
N VAL A 26 -1.43 20.16 -3.19
CA VAL A 26 -1.84 19.09 -4.10
C VAL A 26 -2.42 19.71 -5.38
N PRO A 27 -2.25 19.07 -6.55
CA PRO A 27 -2.87 19.54 -7.78
C PRO A 27 -4.39 19.70 -7.60
N SER A 28 -4.92 20.89 -7.89
CA SER A 28 -6.35 21.20 -7.78
C SER A 28 -7.19 20.46 -8.82
N THR A 29 -6.57 20.03 -9.92
CA THR A 29 -7.19 19.25 -10.98
C THR A 29 -6.23 18.19 -11.49
N ILE A 30 -6.78 17.04 -11.88
CA ILE A 30 -6.06 15.96 -12.54
C ILE A 30 -6.79 15.59 -13.83
N LYS A 31 -6.05 15.29 -14.89
CA LYS A 31 -6.61 14.73 -16.12
C LYS A 31 -6.67 13.20 -15.99
N ALA A 32 -7.75 12.70 -15.40
CA ALA A 32 -7.99 11.27 -15.23
C ALA A 32 -9.35 10.86 -15.82
N ASN A 33 -9.44 9.63 -16.33
CA ASN A 33 -10.71 9.04 -16.71
C ASN A 33 -11.40 8.50 -15.44
N LYS A 34 -12.57 9.04 -15.09
CA LYS A 34 -13.33 8.65 -13.89
C LYS A 34 -13.62 7.14 -13.83
N ASP A 35 -13.85 6.51 -14.97
CA ASP A 35 -14.16 5.07 -15.05
C ASP A 35 -12.93 4.17 -14.81
N LYS A 36 -11.74 4.78 -14.74
CA LYS A 36 -10.46 4.11 -14.43
C LYS A 36 -9.93 4.45 -13.04
N VAL A 37 -10.67 5.24 -12.25
CA VAL A 37 -10.30 5.58 -10.88
C VAL A 37 -10.94 4.59 -9.92
N MET A 38 -10.13 4.02 -9.04
CA MET A 38 -10.57 3.12 -7.98
C MET A 38 -10.26 3.75 -6.62
N ILE A 39 -11.13 3.49 -5.65
CA ILE A 39 -10.96 3.95 -4.26
C ILE A 39 -10.71 2.74 -3.38
N LEU A 40 -9.60 2.76 -2.65
CA LEU A 40 -9.31 1.74 -1.65
C LEU A 40 -10.24 1.93 -0.45
N HIS A 41 -10.93 0.86 -0.04
CA HIS A 41 -11.90 0.93 1.05
C HIS A 41 -11.19 1.25 2.39
N PRO A 42 -11.62 2.26 3.18
CA PRO A 42 -10.95 2.63 4.44
C PRO A 42 -10.86 1.47 5.44
N GLU A 43 -11.90 0.63 5.53
CA GLU A 43 -11.88 -0.57 6.37
C GLU A 43 -10.80 -1.58 5.94
N PHE A 44 -10.47 -1.66 4.65
CA PHE A 44 -9.39 -2.52 4.19
C PHE A 44 -8.04 -2.02 4.71
N ILE A 45 -7.82 -0.70 4.75
CA ILE A 45 -6.60 -0.11 5.31
C ILE A 45 -6.49 -0.45 6.81
N ARG A 46 -7.60 -0.35 7.56
CA ARG A 46 -7.65 -0.76 8.98
C ARG A 46 -7.37 -2.26 9.13
N TYR A 47 -7.99 -3.10 8.30
CA TYR A 47 -7.76 -4.53 8.29
C TYR A 47 -6.28 -4.88 8.08
N VAL A 48 -5.60 -4.24 7.12
CA VAL A 48 -4.16 -4.43 6.89
C VAL A 48 -3.36 -4.00 8.12
N TYR A 49 -3.70 -2.86 8.72
CA TYR A 49 -3.03 -2.38 9.93
C TYR A 49 -3.17 -3.35 11.11
N ASP A 50 -4.38 -3.81 11.39
CA ASP A 50 -4.66 -4.67 12.54
C ASP A 50 -4.15 -6.10 12.36
N ASN A 51 -4.27 -6.68 11.16
CA ASN A 51 -4.06 -8.14 10.94
C ASN A 51 -2.73 -8.48 10.27
N TRP A 52 -2.16 -7.56 9.50
CA TRP A 52 -0.94 -7.82 8.73
C TRP A 52 0.25 -7.01 9.23
N ALA A 53 0.03 -5.75 9.61
CA ALA A 53 1.05 -4.94 10.29
C ALA A 53 1.03 -5.13 11.81
N GLU A 54 0.06 -5.88 12.35
CA GLU A 54 -0.10 -6.17 13.78
C GLU A 54 0.02 -4.90 14.66
N ARG A 55 -0.53 -3.79 14.18
CA ARG A 55 -0.51 -2.46 14.81
C ARG A 55 0.89 -1.83 14.97
N HIS A 56 1.90 -2.30 14.26
CA HIS A 56 3.23 -1.67 14.25
C HIS A 56 3.23 -0.41 13.36
N GLY A 57 3.90 0.64 13.85
CA GLY A 57 3.89 1.95 13.20
C GLY A 57 2.54 2.67 13.37
N ARG A 58 2.39 3.82 12.70
CA ARG A 58 1.16 4.62 12.78
C ARG A 58 0.08 4.13 11.81
N TYR A 59 0.51 3.64 10.66
CA TYR A 59 -0.30 3.03 9.60
C TYR A 59 0.65 2.27 8.65
N PRO A 60 0.18 1.33 7.82
CA PRO A 60 1.05 0.57 6.94
C PRO A 60 1.57 1.42 5.77
N SER A 61 2.73 1.09 5.23
CA SER A 61 3.28 1.75 4.05
C SER A 61 2.43 1.50 2.81
N THR A 62 2.48 2.41 1.85
CA THR A 62 1.78 2.25 0.57
C THR A 62 2.18 0.95 -0.16
N GLY A 63 3.46 0.59 -0.09
CA GLY A 63 3.96 -0.67 -0.67
C GLY A 63 3.35 -1.89 0.00
N PHE A 64 3.31 -1.92 1.33
CA PHE A 64 2.72 -3.02 2.08
C PHE A 64 1.21 -3.14 1.87
N LEU A 65 0.48 -2.01 1.88
CA LEU A 65 -0.95 -1.98 1.52
C LEU A 65 -1.21 -2.56 0.13
N THR A 66 -0.39 -2.19 -0.85
CA THR A 66 -0.51 -2.66 -2.23
C THR A 66 -0.28 -4.18 -2.33
N LEU A 67 0.71 -4.71 -1.60
CA LEU A 67 0.98 -6.13 -1.56
C LEU A 67 -0.19 -6.93 -0.98
N ILE A 68 -0.69 -6.52 0.20
CA ILE A 68 -1.81 -7.22 0.81
C ILE A 68 -3.07 -7.08 -0.05
N PHE A 69 -3.28 -5.94 -0.70
CA PHE A 69 -4.37 -5.78 -1.67
C PHE A 69 -4.25 -6.77 -2.84
N ALA A 70 -3.06 -6.91 -3.44
CA ALA A 70 -2.82 -7.86 -4.53
C ALA A 70 -3.12 -9.30 -4.09
N LEU A 71 -2.74 -9.70 -2.88
CA LEU A 71 -3.04 -11.02 -2.32
C LEU A 71 -4.55 -11.31 -2.16
N HIS A 72 -5.40 -10.28 -2.12
CA HIS A 72 -6.86 -10.46 -2.03
C HIS A 72 -7.53 -10.59 -3.40
N ILE A 73 -6.88 -10.16 -4.48
CA ILE A 73 -7.49 -10.06 -5.81
C ILE A 73 -6.80 -10.90 -6.89
N CYS A 74 -5.59 -11.39 -6.63
CA CYS A 74 -4.79 -12.19 -7.55
C CYS A 74 -4.59 -13.61 -7.01
N ASP A 75 -4.51 -14.59 -7.91
CA ASP A 75 -4.16 -15.98 -7.56
C ASP A 75 -2.65 -16.18 -7.34
N GLU A 76 -1.83 -15.38 -8.03
CA GLU A 76 -0.36 -15.39 -7.91
C GLU A 76 0.16 -13.96 -7.79
N VAL A 77 1.14 -13.75 -6.90
CA VAL A 77 1.73 -12.43 -6.65
C VAL A 77 3.25 -12.50 -6.69
N ASN A 78 3.83 -11.78 -7.64
CA ASN A 78 5.26 -11.61 -7.84
C ASN A 78 5.63 -10.15 -7.50
N ILE A 79 6.57 -9.93 -6.59
CA ILE A 79 6.96 -8.58 -6.16
C ILE A 79 8.39 -8.22 -6.57
N PHE A 80 8.55 -6.96 -6.98
CA PHE A 80 9.80 -6.37 -7.48
C PHE A 80 10.05 -5.05 -6.76
N GLY A 81 11.31 -4.73 -6.45
CA GLY A 81 11.68 -3.45 -5.83
C GLY A 81 11.21 -3.28 -4.38
N PHE A 82 10.94 -4.38 -3.68
CA PHE A 82 10.65 -4.38 -2.24
C PHE A 82 11.92 -4.68 -1.43
N GLY A 83 12.01 -4.04 -0.26
CA GLY A 83 13.13 -4.23 0.66
C GLY A 83 14.33 -3.35 0.35
N ALA A 84 15.34 -3.46 1.21
CA ALA A 84 16.62 -2.81 1.00
C ALA A 84 17.44 -3.51 -0.09
N THR A 85 18.43 -2.80 -0.62
CA THR A 85 19.54 -3.43 -1.37
C THR A 85 20.28 -4.48 -0.54
N SER A 86 21.13 -5.29 -1.19
CA SER A 86 22.06 -6.22 -0.54
C SER A 86 22.89 -5.57 0.56
N ASP A 87 23.26 -4.30 0.39
CA ASP A 87 24.04 -3.52 1.36
C ASP A 87 23.19 -2.86 2.46
N GLY A 88 21.88 -3.15 2.49
CA GLY A 88 20.95 -2.61 3.50
C GLY A 88 20.52 -1.16 3.25
N ILE A 89 20.79 -0.61 2.06
CA ILE A 89 20.44 0.76 1.69
C ILE A 89 19.00 0.81 1.15
N TRP A 90 18.20 1.70 1.73
CA TRP A 90 16.86 2.06 1.29
C TRP A 90 16.92 3.32 0.42
N HIS A 91 16.72 3.17 -0.88
CA HIS A 91 16.70 4.27 -1.83
C HIS A 91 15.74 3.94 -2.98
N HIS A 92 15.21 4.96 -3.65
CA HIS A 92 14.44 4.71 -4.87
C HIS A 92 15.37 4.45 -6.06
N TYR A 93 15.01 3.49 -6.92
CA TYR A 93 15.81 3.11 -8.09
C TYR A 93 16.04 4.23 -9.12
N PHE A 94 15.22 5.30 -9.07
CA PHE A 94 15.30 6.46 -9.97
C PHE A 94 16.03 7.66 -9.35
N GLU A 95 16.37 7.60 -8.07
CA GLU A 95 17.05 8.71 -7.40
C GLU A 95 18.57 8.58 -7.54
N LYS A 96 19.22 9.73 -7.81
CA LYS A 96 20.67 9.80 -7.96
C LYS A 96 21.42 9.88 -6.63
N ILE A 97 20.73 10.25 -5.55
CA ILE A 97 21.32 10.46 -4.22
C ILE A 97 20.75 9.39 -3.29
N LEU A 98 21.63 8.69 -2.58
CA LEU A 98 21.26 7.68 -1.58
C LEU A 98 20.80 8.38 -0.30
N THR A 99 19.56 8.86 -0.29
CA THR A 99 18.90 9.30 0.94
C THR A 99 18.14 8.12 1.55
N SER A 100 18.45 7.76 2.80
CA SER A 100 17.70 6.75 3.54
C SER A 100 16.35 7.34 3.98
N TYR A 101 15.25 6.79 3.47
CA TYR A 101 13.89 7.26 3.75
C TYR A 101 13.22 6.56 4.94
N ASP A 102 13.96 6.30 6.03
CA ASP A 102 13.34 5.79 7.24
C ASP A 102 12.78 6.94 8.09
N ILE A 103 11.57 7.40 7.76
CA ILE A 103 10.90 8.52 8.43
C ILE A 103 10.17 8.03 9.71
N GLY A 104 10.27 6.75 10.07
CA GLY A 104 9.73 6.19 11.32
C GLY A 104 8.19 6.21 11.45
N ILE A 105 7.46 6.65 10.42
CA ILE A 105 5.99 6.68 10.40
C ILE A 105 5.42 5.26 10.25
N HIS A 106 6.07 4.46 9.40
CA HIS A 106 5.74 3.07 9.13
C HIS A 106 6.72 2.15 9.83
N ALA A 107 6.28 0.94 10.18
CA ALA A 107 7.16 -0.07 10.72
C ALA A 107 7.82 -0.88 9.59
N GLY A 108 8.66 -0.23 8.77
CA GLY A 108 9.22 -0.83 7.55
C GLY A 108 10.00 -2.14 7.80
N ARG A 109 10.68 -2.27 8.94
CA ARG A 109 11.31 -3.53 9.36
C ARG A 109 10.30 -4.66 9.55
N PHE A 110 9.21 -4.39 10.29
CA PHE A 110 8.16 -5.38 10.56
C PHE A 110 7.40 -5.77 9.29
N GLU A 111 7.11 -4.80 8.42
CA GLU A 111 6.52 -5.06 7.11
C GLU A 111 7.42 -5.98 6.27
N ASN A 112 8.73 -5.73 6.26
CA ASN A 112 9.70 -6.57 5.56
C ASN A 112 9.80 -7.99 6.16
N GLU A 113 9.73 -8.13 7.48
CA GLU A 113 9.65 -9.45 8.14
C GLU A 113 8.40 -10.22 7.70
N THR A 114 7.25 -9.54 7.64
CA THR A 114 5.99 -10.14 7.16
C THR A 114 6.07 -10.55 5.69
N ILE A 115 6.69 -9.72 4.84
CA ILE A 115 6.97 -10.03 3.43
C ILE A 115 7.86 -11.28 3.31
N ASN A 116 8.92 -11.39 4.10
CA ASN A 116 9.79 -12.55 4.09
C ASN A 116 9.06 -13.83 4.55
N ARG A 117 8.16 -13.73 5.54
CA ARG A 117 7.29 -14.84 5.96
C ARG A 117 6.37 -15.29 4.82
N LEU A 118 5.72 -14.36 4.13
CA LEU A 118 4.87 -14.66 2.97
C LEU A 118 5.63 -15.42 1.86
N GLN A 119 6.89 -15.07 1.62
CA GLN A 119 7.73 -15.81 0.68
C GLN A 119 8.07 -17.22 1.19
N GLN A 120 8.41 -17.38 2.48
CA GLN A 120 8.70 -18.69 3.07
C GLN A 120 7.48 -19.63 3.01
N GLU A 121 6.28 -19.08 3.11
CA GLU A 121 5.01 -19.80 2.99
C GLU A 121 4.56 -20.02 1.53
N ASN A 122 5.39 -19.65 0.55
CA ASN A 122 5.09 -19.73 -0.89
C ASN A 122 3.81 -18.97 -1.30
N LYS A 123 3.48 -17.88 -0.62
CA LYS A 123 2.35 -17.00 -0.96
C LYS A 123 2.71 -15.95 -2.00
N ILE A 124 3.99 -15.58 -2.04
CA ILE A 124 4.55 -14.61 -2.99
C ILE A 124 5.93 -15.06 -3.45
N LEU A 125 6.37 -14.53 -4.59
CA LEU A 125 7.75 -14.65 -5.05
C LEU A 125 8.41 -13.27 -5.05
N ILE A 126 9.62 -13.16 -4.47
CA ILE A 126 10.35 -11.90 -4.37
C ILE A 126 11.51 -11.89 -5.36
N TYR A 127 11.53 -10.87 -6.22
CA TYR A 127 12.64 -10.57 -7.11
C TYR A 127 13.49 -9.44 -6.50
N LYS A 128 14.66 -9.81 -5.95
CA LYS A 128 15.56 -8.87 -5.26
C LYS A 128 16.39 -7.96 -6.18
N GLY A 129 16.24 -8.09 -7.50
CA GLY A 129 17.05 -7.37 -8.48
C GLY A 129 18.35 -8.09 -8.83
N TRP A 130 19.25 -7.38 -9.52
CA TRP A 130 20.56 -7.91 -9.93
C TRP A 130 21.59 -7.74 -8.80
N PRO A 131 22.60 -8.64 -8.71
CA PRO A 131 23.70 -8.54 -7.74
C PRO A 131 24.53 -7.27 -7.91
#